data_AF-A0A0F2JAD9-F1
#
_entry.id   AF-A0A0F2JAD9-F1
#
_cell.length_a   1.000
_cell.length_b   1.000
_cell.length_c   1.000
_cell.angle_alpha   90.00
_cell.angle_beta   90.00
_cell.angle_gamma   90.00
#
_symmetry.space_group_name_H-M   'P 1'
#
loop_
_entity.id
_entity.type
_entity.pdbx_description
1 polymer ?
#
loop_
_entity_poly.entity_id
_entity_poly.type
_entity_poly.pdbx_seq_one_letter_code
_entity_poly.pdbx_strand_id
1 'polypeptide(L)'
;MDYEIIIISNRPHLSQEAQLCLKSLNSRVFDGTNYPSFSKIVNDCITSSEYETIIICNDKARPTPKAVEKILVMLKEGWGMVALYRFGFFGFKKDLIRKIGFFDERYIGGGYEDVDFVRRLKEANIGYYESEEINYIYLPTSWNYEKTNFARIQYFKKWKEEGHFITRQLAEEDYDYDIGPFQNSNFIEYEKSVLLPFNGNIKEFIMRRSPGLCLVATKN
;
A
#
# COMPACT_ATOMS: atom_id res chain seq x y z
N MET A 1 12.03 7.85 21.09
CA MET A 1 12.02 7.18 19.78
C MET A 1 10.92 7.84 18.97
N ASP A 2 11.18 8.26 17.73
CA ASP A 2 10.26 9.08 16.93
C ASP A 2 9.49 8.25 15.88
N TYR A 3 8.97 7.09 16.32
CA TYR A 3 8.19 6.19 15.46
C TYR A 3 7.23 5.34 16.28
N GLU A 4 6.16 4.85 15.65
CA GLU A 4 5.26 3.82 16.18
C GLU A 4 5.06 2.71 15.15
N ILE A 5 5.03 1.45 15.63
CA ILE A 5 4.62 0.30 14.83
C ILE A 5 3.19 -0.07 15.20
N ILE A 6 2.29 -0.09 14.22
CA ILE A 6 0.88 -0.40 14.44
C ILE A 6 0.58 -1.73 13.75
N ILE A 7 0.26 -2.72 14.58
CA ILE A 7 -0.06 -4.07 14.15
C ILE A 7 -1.55 -4.14 13.87
N ILE A 8 -1.93 -4.08 12.61
CA ILE A 8 -3.32 -4.06 12.18
C ILE A 8 -3.82 -5.49 11.94
N SER A 9 -5.01 -5.79 12.45
CA SER A 9 -5.63 -7.09 12.23
C SER A 9 -7.15 -7.03 12.28
N ASN A 10 -7.83 -7.59 11.28
CA ASN A 10 -9.24 -7.95 11.36
C ASN A 10 -9.44 -9.41 11.82
N ARG A 11 -8.36 -10.07 12.27
CA ARG A 11 -8.32 -11.39 12.87
C ARG A 11 -7.50 -11.32 14.17
N PRO A 12 -8.08 -10.81 15.27
CA PRO A 12 -7.32 -10.49 16.47
C PRO A 12 -6.47 -11.63 17.05
N HIS A 13 -6.81 -12.89 16.78
CA HIS A 13 -6.02 -14.05 17.19
C HIS A 13 -4.64 -14.13 16.51
N LEU A 14 -4.46 -13.58 15.29
CA LEU A 14 -3.19 -13.60 14.57
C LEU A 14 -2.25 -12.44 14.95
N SER A 15 -2.76 -11.35 15.54
CA SER A 15 -1.93 -10.18 15.87
C SER A 15 -0.94 -10.47 17.00
N GLN A 16 -1.24 -11.43 17.88
CA GLN A 16 -0.38 -11.77 19.01
C GLN A 16 1.01 -12.25 18.56
N GLU A 17 1.09 -13.11 17.54
CA GLU A 17 2.37 -13.59 17.02
C GLU A 17 3.19 -12.46 16.36
N ALA A 18 2.53 -11.60 15.59
CA ALA A 18 3.18 -10.42 15.01
C ALA A 18 3.68 -9.46 16.11
N GLN A 19 2.93 -9.33 17.22
CA GLN A 19 3.32 -8.52 18.37
C GLN A 19 4.54 -9.12 19.11
N LEU A 20 4.63 -10.44 19.23
CA LEU A 20 5.78 -11.11 19.83
C LEU A 20 7.08 -10.83 19.05
N CYS A 21 7.01 -10.73 17.71
CA CYS A 21 8.14 -10.34 16.87
C CYS A 21 8.68 -8.93 17.18
N LEU A 22 7.84 -8.06 17.76
CA LEU A 22 8.10 -6.63 17.96
C LEU A 22 8.07 -6.20 19.44
N LYS A 23 8.03 -7.17 20.37
CA LYS A 23 7.80 -6.93 21.81
C LYS A 23 8.72 -5.92 22.50
N SER A 24 9.91 -5.67 21.95
CA SER A 24 10.91 -4.75 22.50
C SER A 24 10.92 -3.38 21.81
N LEU A 25 9.98 -3.13 20.91
CA LEU A 25 9.90 -1.92 20.09
C LEU A 25 8.59 -1.19 20.39
N ASN A 26 8.55 0.11 20.10
CA ASN A 26 7.34 0.90 20.25
C ASN A 26 6.25 0.39 19.31
N SER A 27 5.38 -0.48 19.81
CA SER A 27 4.37 -1.15 19.02
C SER A 27 3.06 -1.32 19.78
N ARG A 28 1.95 -1.24 19.05
CA ARG A 28 0.60 -1.54 19.56
C ARG A 28 -0.19 -2.34 18.55
N VAL A 29 -1.20 -3.05 19.04
CA VAL A 29 -2.19 -3.72 18.19
C VAL A 29 -3.35 -2.77 17.93
N PHE A 30 -3.84 -2.75 16.70
CA PHE A 30 -5.06 -2.06 16.31
C PHE A 30 -6.08 -3.07 15.81
N ASP A 31 -7.24 -3.12 16.48
CA ASP A 31 -8.33 -4.02 16.09
C ASP A 31 -9.07 -3.44 14.88
N GLY A 32 -8.90 -4.12 13.75
CA GLY A 32 -9.52 -3.83 12.46
C GLY A 32 -10.83 -4.54 12.22
N THR A 33 -11.39 -5.22 13.22
CA THR A 33 -12.66 -5.93 13.07
C THR A 33 -13.76 -4.96 12.61
N ASN A 34 -14.56 -5.38 11.63
CA ASN A 34 -15.63 -4.58 11.00
C ASN A 34 -15.20 -3.35 10.19
N TYR A 35 -13.90 -3.12 9.97
CA TYR A 35 -13.47 -2.05 9.06
C TYR A 35 -13.90 -2.36 7.62
N PRO A 36 -14.31 -1.34 6.84
CA PRO A 36 -14.82 -1.54 5.49
C PRO A 36 -13.72 -1.80 4.46
N SER A 37 -12.48 -1.40 4.74
CA SER A 37 -11.34 -1.49 3.83
C SER A 37 -10.01 -1.42 4.56
N PHE A 38 -8.94 -1.86 3.87
CA PHE A 38 -7.56 -1.67 4.31
C PHE A 38 -7.17 -0.18 4.37
N SER A 39 -7.64 0.63 3.42
CA SER A 39 -7.39 2.07 3.43
C SER A 39 -7.89 2.76 4.70
N LYS A 40 -9.13 2.46 5.12
CA LYS A 40 -9.73 3.07 6.32
C LYS A 40 -8.94 2.75 7.58
N ILE A 41 -8.56 1.48 7.76
CA ILE A 41 -7.80 1.05 8.93
C ILE A 41 -6.42 1.71 8.98
N VAL A 42 -5.74 1.83 7.83
CA VAL A 42 -4.44 2.50 7.76
C VAL A 42 -4.57 3.99 8.05
N ASN A 43 -5.58 4.67 7.50
CA ASN A 43 -5.83 6.09 7.79
C ASN A 43 -6.09 6.32 9.28
N ASP A 44 -6.90 5.49 9.94
CA ASP A 44 -7.14 5.60 11.38
C ASP A 44 -5.89 5.30 12.22
N CYS A 45 -5.01 4.43 11.73
CA CYS A 45 -3.70 4.21 12.34
C CYS A 45 -2.80 5.46 12.22
N ILE A 46 -2.81 6.12 11.06
CA ILE A 46 -2.07 7.36 10.83
C ILE A 46 -2.59 8.46 11.76
N THR A 47 -3.90 8.66 11.86
CA THR A 47 -4.49 9.76 12.63
C THR A 47 -4.41 9.53 14.14
N SER A 48 -4.53 8.28 14.60
CA SER A 48 -4.47 7.95 16.03
C SER A 48 -3.07 7.96 16.64
N SER A 49 -2.01 7.95 15.82
CA SER A 49 -0.63 7.99 16.31
C SER A 49 -0.16 9.42 16.51
N GLU A 50 0.63 9.70 17.55
CA GLU A 50 1.27 11.01 17.73
C GLU A 50 2.63 11.12 17.02
N TYR A 51 3.16 10.00 16.51
CA TYR A 51 4.50 9.93 15.95
C TYR A 51 4.52 10.33 14.47
N GLU A 52 5.58 10.99 14.02
CA GLU A 52 5.73 11.37 12.61
C GLU A 52 6.05 10.16 11.72
N THR A 53 6.83 9.19 12.23
CA THR A 53 7.14 7.96 11.50
C THR A 53 6.19 6.84 11.90
N ILE A 54 5.47 6.29 10.92
CA ILE A 54 4.53 5.20 11.12
C ILE A 54 5.04 3.96 10.39
N ILE A 55 4.98 2.82 11.06
CA ILE A 55 5.20 1.51 10.45
C ILE A 55 3.93 0.68 10.62
N ILE A 56 3.33 0.26 9.51
CA ILE A 56 2.18 -0.62 9.50
C ILE A 56 2.67 -2.06 9.36
N CYS A 57 2.19 -2.93 10.23
CA CYS A 57 2.45 -4.36 10.21
C CYS A 57 1.10 -5.09 10.19
N ASN A 58 0.83 -5.89 9.17
CA ASN A 58 -0.37 -6.73 9.22
C ASN A 58 -0.14 -7.99 10.09
N ASP A 59 -1.23 -8.68 10.40
CA ASP A 59 -1.27 -9.88 11.22
C ASP A 59 -0.49 -11.10 10.66
N LYS A 60 -0.15 -11.09 9.38
CA LYS A 60 0.59 -12.16 8.68
C LYS A 60 2.10 -11.92 8.62
N ALA A 61 2.54 -10.67 8.79
CA ALA A 61 3.95 -10.34 8.79
C ALA A 61 4.67 -10.87 10.03
N ARG A 62 5.90 -11.35 9.84
CA ARG A 62 6.81 -11.80 10.92
C ARG A 62 8.12 -11.02 10.82
N PRO A 63 8.08 -9.71 11.13
CA PRO A 63 9.26 -8.84 11.03
C PRO A 63 10.30 -9.16 12.10
N THR A 64 11.49 -8.58 11.95
CA THR A 64 12.54 -8.60 12.97
C THR A 64 12.91 -7.16 13.36
N PRO A 65 13.55 -6.93 14.52
CA PRO A 65 14.07 -5.61 14.86
C PRO A 65 15.00 -5.00 13.79
N LYS A 66 15.78 -5.84 13.09
CA LYS A 66 16.63 -5.40 11.97
C LYS A 66 15.82 -4.88 10.77
N ALA A 67 14.66 -5.48 10.51
CA ALA A 67 13.76 -5.02 9.44
C ALA A 67 13.17 -3.64 9.78
N VAL A 68 12.80 -3.41 11.05
CA VAL A 68 12.37 -2.10 11.54
C VAL A 68 13.50 -1.07 11.41
N GLU A 69 14.71 -1.42 11.86
CA GLU A 69 15.88 -0.54 11.73
C GLU A 69 16.15 -0.15 10.27
N LYS A 70 16.08 -1.11 9.34
CA LYS A 70 16.22 -0.85 7.91
C LYS A 70 15.18 0.16 7.41
N ILE A 71 13.90 0.00 7.76
CA ILE A 71 12.85 0.97 7.41
C ILE A 71 13.24 2.36 7.92
N LEU A 72 13.59 2.48 9.21
CA LEU A 72 13.92 3.77 9.82
C LEU A 72 15.14 4.45 9.16
N VAL A 73 16.19 3.69 8.86
CA VAL A 73 17.39 4.19 8.17
C VAL A 73 17.02 4.71 6.78
N MET A 74 16.28 3.94 6.00
CA MET A 74 15.89 4.33 4.64
C MET A 74 14.93 5.54 4.64
N LEU A 75 13.98 5.62 5.57
CA LEU A 75 13.14 6.82 5.72
C LEU A 75 13.95 8.07 6.12
N LYS A 76 15.06 7.90 6.84
CA LYS A 76 16.00 9.00 7.12
C LYS A 76 16.78 9.42 5.88
N GLU A 77 17.09 8.48 4.98
CA GLU A 77 17.75 8.74 3.68
C GLU A 77 16.82 9.39 2.64
N GLY A 78 15.53 9.55 2.94
CA GLY A 78 14.57 10.25 2.08
C GLY A 78 13.71 9.33 1.22
N TRP A 79 13.70 8.02 1.47
CA TRP A 79 12.69 7.14 0.86
C TRP A 79 11.29 7.58 1.30
N GLY A 80 10.34 7.67 0.36
CA GLY A 80 8.96 8.03 0.69
C GLY A 80 8.26 6.95 1.48
N MET A 81 8.34 5.72 0.98
CA MET A 81 7.80 4.53 1.62
C MET A 81 8.77 3.35 1.47
N VAL A 82 8.91 2.56 2.53
CA VAL A 82 9.76 1.37 2.57
C VAL A 82 8.91 0.18 2.98
N ALA A 83 8.67 -0.72 2.03
CA ALA A 83 7.85 -1.92 2.15
C ALA A 83 8.74 -3.16 2.08
N LEU A 84 9.02 -3.77 3.23
CA LEU A 84 9.82 -5.01 3.31
C LEU A 84 8.98 -6.28 3.14
N TYR A 85 7.66 -6.11 3.00
CA TYR A 85 6.76 -7.14 2.47
C TYR A 85 5.52 -6.48 1.84
N ARG A 86 5.68 -5.80 0.69
CA ARG A 86 4.59 -5.05 0.03
C ARG A 86 3.81 -4.18 1.07
N PHE A 87 2.48 -4.13 0.97
CA PHE A 87 1.60 -3.48 1.96
C PHE A 87 1.29 -4.37 3.19
N GLY A 88 2.05 -5.46 3.39
CA GLY A 88 1.97 -6.30 4.59
C GLY A 88 2.89 -5.84 5.72
N PHE A 89 4.03 -5.22 5.41
CA PHE A 89 4.92 -4.61 6.38
C PHE A 89 5.69 -3.45 5.74
N PHE A 90 5.32 -2.23 6.11
CA PHE A 90 5.83 -1.01 5.48
C PHE A 90 5.86 0.17 6.43
N GLY A 91 6.73 1.15 6.16
CA GLY A 91 6.77 2.41 6.90
C GLY A 91 6.95 3.63 6.01
N PHE A 92 6.53 4.77 6.55
CA PHE A 92 6.59 6.10 5.94
C PHE A 92 6.55 7.19 7.01
N LYS A 93 6.90 8.42 6.64
CA LYS A 93 6.63 9.61 7.46
C LYS A 93 5.26 10.16 7.11
N LYS A 94 4.49 10.68 8.07
CA LYS A 94 3.19 11.33 7.82
C LYS A 94 3.30 12.47 6.82
N ASP A 95 4.47 13.07 6.69
CA ASP A 95 4.74 14.09 5.68
C ASP A 95 4.55 13.60 4.24
N LEU A 96 4.73 12.29 4.00
CA LEU A 96 4.33 11.67 2.74
C LEU A 96 2.82 11.82 2.51
N ILE A 97 2.01 11.51 3.53
CA ILE A 97 0.55 11.58 3.45
C ILE A 97 0.10 13.01 3.22
N ARG A 98 0.71 13.99 3.89
CA ARG A 98 0.46 15.42 3.63
C ARG A 98 0.79 15.82 2.18
N LYS A 99 1.75 15.16 1.54
CA LYS A 99 2.17 15.45 0.15
C LYS A 99 1.31 14.76 -0.92
N ILE A 100 0.91 13.50 -0.71
CA ILE A 100 0.22 12.71 -1.75
C ILE A 100 -1.23 12.35 -1.42
N GLY A 101 -1.71 12.70 -0.23
CA GLY A 101 -3.02 12.34 0.32
C GLY A 101 -3.03 11.00 1.05
N PHE A 102 -4.08 10.80 1.86
CA PHE A 102 -4.36 9.55 2.58
C PHE A 102 -4.56 8.36 1.64
N PHE A 103 -4.69 7.16 2.21
CA PHE A 103 -5.16 6.00 1.46
C PHE A 103 -6.62 6.24 1.05
N ASP A 104 -6.97 5.94 -0.20
CA ASP A 104 -8.30 6.20 -0.72
C ASP A 104 -9.29 5.17 -0.14
N GLU A 105 -10.16 5.62 0.76
CA GLU A 105 -11.15 4.81 1.47
C GLU A 105 -12.26 4.30 0.56
N ARG A 106 -12.38 4.82 -0.67
CA ARG A 106 -13.35 4.36 -1.66
C ARG A 106 -13.01 2.96 -2.21
N TYR A 107 -11.83 2.41 -1.92
CA TYR A 107 -11.44 1.02 -2.16
C TYR A 107 -12.09 0.04 -1.14
N ILE A 108 -13.42 0.03 -1.12
CA ILE A 108 -14.23 -0.78 -0.19
C ILE A 108 -14.04 -2.27 -0.47
N GLY A 109 -13.85 -3.05 0.60
CA GLY A 109 -13.63 -4.50 0.53
C GLY A 109 -12.18 -4.89 0.21
N GLY A 110 -11.28 -3.93 -0.04
CA GLY A 110 -9.86 -4.13 -0.37
C GLY A 110 -9.59 -4.35 -1.87
N GLY A 111 -8.30 -4.43 -2.23
CA GLY A 111 -7.81 -4.55 -3.61
C GLY A 111 -7.61 -3.20 -4.30
N TYR A 112 -6.57 -3.10 -5.14
CA TYR A 112 -6.20 -1.91 -5.93
C TYR A 112 -5.74 -0.68 -5.14
N GLU A 113 -5.91 -0.62 -3.82
CA GLU A 113 -5.47 0.50 -2.97
C GLU A 113 -3.94 0.64 -2.93
N ASP A 114 -3.23 -0.48 -2.97
CA ASP A 114 -1.77 -0.55 -3.08
C ASP A 114 -1.29 0.01 -4.42
N VAL A 115 -1.93 -0.40 -5.52
CA VAL A 115 -1.61 0.07 -6.87
C VAL A 115 -1.90 1.57 -7.01
N ASP A 116 -3.03 2.05 -6.46
CA ASP A 116 -3.34 3.47 -6.39
C ASP A 116 -2.24 4.25 -5.66
N PHE A 117 -1.87 3.81 -4.46
CA PHE A 117 -0.88 4.49 -3.64
C PHE A 117 0.48 4.58 -4.36
N VAL A 118 0.96 3.49 -4.95
CA VAL A 118 2.22 3.46 -5.72
C VAL A 118 2.17 4.37 -6.95
N ARG A 119 1.02 4.47 -7.63
CA ARG A 119 0.84 5.42 -8.75
C ARG A 119 0.94 6.87 -8.29
N ARG A 120 0.39 7.20 -7.12
CA ARG A 120 0.50 8.54 -6.54
C ARG A 120 1.93 8.88 -6.13
N LEU A 121 2.71 7.92 -5.63
CA LEU A 121 4.15 8.10 -5.41
C LEU A 121 4.86 8.47 -6.72
N LYS A 122 4.53 7.79 -7.82
CA LYS A 122 5.10 8.08 -9.15
C LYS A 122 4.74 9.47 -9.64
N GLU A 123 3.46 9.85 -9.56
CA GLU A 123 3.00 11.18 -9.99
C GLU A 123 3.64 12.32 -9.18
N ALA A 124 3.96 12.07 -7.90
CA ALA A 124 4.66 13.02 -7.03
C ALA A 124 6.19 12.98 -7.14
N ASN A 125 6.75 12.12 -8.00
CA ASN A 125 8.18 11.82 -8.12
C ASN A 125 8.85 11.42 -6.80
N ILE A 126 8.25 10.47 -6.06
CA ILE A 126 8.72 10.03 -4.73
C ILE A 126 9.17 8.57 -4.75
N GLY A 127 10.40 8.28 -4.33
CA GLY A 127 10.97 6.93 -4.29
C GLY A 127 10.23 5.96 -3.37
N TYR A 128 10.06 4.74 -3.86
CA TYR A 128 9.42 3.61 -3.19
C TYR A 128 10.36 2.40 -3.16
N TYR A 129 10.58 1.82 -1.97
CA TYR A 129 11.31 0.57 -1.84
C TYR A 129 10.34 -0.56 -1.54
N GLU A 130 10.30 -1.57 -2.41
CA GLU A 130 9.45 -2.73 -2.30
C GLU A 130 10.25 -4.02 -2.39
N SER A 131 10.05 -4.89 -1.39
CA SER A 131 10.63 -6.23 -1.37
C SER A 131 9.75 -7.22 -0.61
N GLU A 132 10.19 -8.48 -0.56
CA GLU A 132 9.63 -9.57 0.25
C GLU A 132 10.76 -10.16 1.13
N GLU A 133 11.36 -9.33 1.99
CA GLU A 133 12.55 -9.66 2.78
C GLU A 133 12.27 -10.27 4.15
N ILE A 134 11.03 -10.18 4.63
CA ILE A 134 10.63 -10.76 5.91
C ILE A 134 9.81 -12.03 5.72
N ASN A 135 9.77 -12.85 6.77
CA ASN A 135 8.86 -13.98 6.81
C ASN A 135 7.41 -13.50 6.81
N TYR A 136 6.55 -14.25 6.14
CA TYR A 136 5.13 -13.95 6.01
C TYR A 136 4.30 -15.22 6.00
N ILE A 137 3.22 -15.21 6.76
CA ILE A 137 2.30 -16.36 6.77
C ILE A 137 1.40 -16.30 5.55
N TYR A 138 1.50 -17.35 4.72
CA TYR A 138 0.63 -17.54 3.56
C TYR A 138 -0.76 -18.02 4.01
N LEU A 139 -1.65 -17.07 4.21
CA LEU A 139 -3.08 -17.30 4.42
C LEU A 139 -3.89 -16.48 3.41
N PRO A 140 -5.09 -16.95 3.04
CA PRO A 140 -6.04 -16.16 2.26
C PRO A 140 -6.23 -14.76 2.84
N THR A 141 -6.55 -13.83 1.95
CA THR A 141 -7.01 -12.50 2.36
C THR A 141 -8.25 -12.61 3.24
N SER A 142 -8.34 -11.79 4.27
CA SER A 142 -9.54 -11.62 5.08
C SER A 142 -10.48 -10.56 4.51
N TRP A 143 -10.06 -9.86 3.45
CA TRP A 143 -10.83 -8.84 2.75
C TRP A 143 -11.69 -9.46 1.65
N ASN A 144 -12.96 -9.04 1.54
CA ASN A 144 -13.97 -9.64 0.64
C ASN A 144 -14.02 -8.97 -0.75
N TYR A 145 -12.89 -8.60 -1.36
CA TYR A 145 -12.91 -7.82 -2.62
C TYR A 145 -13.46 -8.57 -3.84
N GLU A 146 -13.35 -9.89 -3.89
CA GLU A 146 -13.88 -10.72 -5.00
C GLU A 146 -15.41 -10.71 -5.07
N LYS A 147 -16.09 -10.35 -3.96
CA LYS A 147 -17.54 -10.46 -3.84
C LYS A 147 -18.28 -9.20 -4.31
N THR A 148 -17.64 -8.04 -4.32
CA THR A 148 -18.35 -6.76 -4.48
C THR A 148 -17.90 -5.92 -5.66
N ASN A 149 -16.72 -6.16 -6.25
CA ASN A 149 -16.13 -5.38 -7.35
C ASN A 149 -15.97 -3.86 -7.08
N PHE A 150 -16.28 -3.34 -5.88
CA PHE A 150 -16.28 -1.90 -5.59
C PHE A 150 -14.91 -1.28 -5.81
N ALA A 151 -13.87 -1.88 -5.24
CA ALA A 151 -12.50 -1.41 -5.37
C ALA A 151 -12.02 -1.39 -6.84
N ARG A 152 -12.35 -2.44 -7.62
CA ARG A 152 -12.04 -2.49 -9.05
C ARG A 152 -12.75 -1.37 -9.82
N ILE A 153 -14.04 -1.19 -9.59
CA ILE A 153 -14.83 -0.12 -10.22
C ILE A 153 -14.22 1.25 -9.87
N GLN A 154 -13.90 1.46 -8.60
CA GLN A 154 -13.26 2.69 -8.13
C GLN A 154 -11.91 2.93 -8.82
N TYR A 155 -11.08 1.89 -8.92
CA TYR A 155 -9.79 1.98 -9.59
C TYR A 155 -9.92 2.45 -11.04
N PHE A 156 -10.79 1.82 -11.84
CA PHE A 156 -10.96 2.18 -13.25
C PHE A 156 -11.74 3.48 -13.46
N LYS A 157 -12.46 3.98 -12.44
CA LYS A 157 -12.97 5.35 -12.43
C LYS A 157 -11.84 6.36 -12.21
N LYS A 158 -10.93 6.06 -11.28
CA LYS A 158 -9.83 6.97 -10.90
C LYS A 158 -8.67 6.94 -11.89
N TRP A 159 -8.41 5.82 -12.54
CA TRP A 159 -7.25 5.64 -13.40
C TRP A 159 -7.64 5.16 -14.79
N LYS A 160 -7.22 5.90 -15.80
CA LYS A 160 -7.35 5.51 -17.20
C LYS A 160 -6.02 4.96 -17.69
N GLU A 161 -6.05 3.75 -18.26
CA GLU A 161 -4.89 3.08 -18.86
C GLU A 161 -5.03 3.09 -20.38
N GLU A 162 -4.13 3.77 -21.08
CA GLU A 162 -4.09 3.87 -22.55
C GLU A 162 -2.69 3.50 -23.04
N GLY A 163 -2.53 2.23 -23.45
CA GLY A 163 -1.23 1.69 -23.85
C GLY A 163 -0.23 1.72 -22.68
N HIS A 164 0.80 2.55 -22.80
CA HIS A 164 1.82 2.76 -21.77
C HIS A 164 1.56 3.99 -20.88
N PHE A 165 0.47 4.71 -21.13
CA PHE A 165 0.10 5.90 -20.38
C PHE A 165 -0.96 5.55 -19.34
N ILE A 166 -0.73 6.01 -18.12
CA ILE A 166 -1.67 5.92 -17.00
C ILE A 166 -1.95 7.36 -16.58
N THR A 167 -3.22 7.76 -16.57
CA THR A 167 -3.62 9.13 -16.23
C THR A 167 -4.70 9.11 -15.15
N ARG A 168 -4.50 9.88 -14.08
CA ARG A 168 -5.53 10.08 -13.05
C ARG A 168 -6.73 10.86 -13.62
N GLN A 169 -7.93 10.36 -13.36
CA GLN A 169 -9.22 10.91 -13.81
C GLN A 169 -10.04 11.49 -12.66
N LEU A 170 -9.78 11.05 -11.42
CA LEU A 170 -10.43 11.54 -10.21
C LEU A 170 -9.40 12.07 -9.23
N ALA A 171 -9.70 13.23 -8.63
CA ALA A 171 -8.88 13.78 -7.56
C ALA A 171 -8.89 12.88 -6.31
N GLU A 172 -7.93 13.14 -5.41
CA GLU A 172 -7.99 12.56 -4.08
C GLU A 172 -9.24 13.05 -3.35
N GLU A 173 -9.78 12.17 -2.52
CA GLU A 173 -10.84 12.54 -1.59
C GLU A 173 -10.24 13.40 -0.47
N ASP A 174 -10.96 14.45 -0.09
CA ASP A 174 -10.59 15.28 1.06
C ASP A 174 -11.21 14.67 2.32
N TYR A 175 -10.39 13.98 3.11
CA TYR A 175 -10.81 13.44 4.39
C TYR A 175 -10.54 14.46 5.49
N ASP A 176 -11.49 14.63 6.41
CA ASP A 176 -11.39 15.52 7.58
C ASP A 176 -10.48 14.93 8.68
N TYR A 177 -9.26 14.58 8.28
CA TYR A 177 -8.22 14.04 9.14
C TYR A 177 -7.12 15.07 9.36
N ASP A 178 -6.93 15.48 10.61
CA ASP A 178 -5.81 16.35 10.98
C ASP A 178 -4.61 15.50 11.41
N ILE A 179 -3.51 15.66 10.68
CA ILE A 179 -2.20 15.06 11.02
C ILE A 179 -1.13 16.13 11.21
N GLY A 180 -1.52 17.39 11.42
CA GLY A 180 -0.64 18.53 11.59
C GLY A 180 -0.06 19.07 10.27
N PRO A 181 0.74 20.15 10.34
CA PRO A 181 1.21 20.88 9.17
C PRO A 181 2.26 20.12 8.36
N PHE A 182 2.36 20.47 7.08
CA PHE A 182 3.39 19.95 6.17
C PHE A 182 4.80 20.37 6.64
N GLN A 183 5.71 19.40 6.73
CA GLN A 183 7.07 19.54 7.25
C GLN A 183 8.12 19.63 6.13
N ASN A 184 7.73 19.49 4.87
CA ASN A 184 8.58 19.66 3.69
C ASN A 184 9.81 18.73 3.67
N SER A 185 9.58 17.45 3.97
CA SER A 185 10.57 16.39 3.85
C SER A 185 11.10 16.29 2.42
N ASN A 186 12.43 16.17 2.31
CA ASN A 186 13.06 15.86 1.04
C ASN A 186 12.92 14.37 0.74
N PHE A 187 12.28 14.06 -0.39
CA PHE A 187 12.11 12.69 -0.85
C PHE A 187 13.04 12.42 -2.03
N ILE A 188 13.62 11.23 -2.08
CA ILE A 188 14.35 10.79 -3.27
C ILE A 188 13.37 10.61 -4.43
N GLU A 189 13.89 10.67 -5.66
CA GLU A 189 13.10 10.59 -6.88
C GLU A 189 12.57 9.18 -7.17
N TYR A 190 11.41 9.09 -7.83
CA TYR A 190 10.75 7.81 -8.13
C TYR A 190 11.61 6.90 -9.02
N GLU A 191 12.45 7.46 -9.90
CA GLU A 191 13.36 6.69 -10.75
C GLU A 191 14.37 5.82 -9.96
N LYS A 192 14.64 6.16 -8.69
CA LYS A 192 15.51 5.39 -7.79
C LYS A 192 14.77 4.27 -7.07
N SER A 193 13.47 4.11 -7.31
CA SER A 193 12.64 3.10 -6.66
C SER A 193 13.15 1.69 -6.91
N VAL A 194 13.02 0.84 -5.90
CA VAL A 194 13.20 -0.61 -6.01
C VAL A 194 11.81 -1.21 -6.00
N LEU A 195 11.40 -1.84 -7.10
CA LEU A 195 10.08 -2.43 -7.24
C LEU A 195 10.20 -3.94 -7.41
N LEU A 196 9.27 -4.70 -6.84
CA LEU A 196 9.19 -6.12 -7.14
C LEU A 196 8.83 -6.31 -8.63
N PRO A 197 9.39 -7.34 -9.29
CA PRO A 197 9.00 -7.65 -10.66
C PRO A 197 7.50 -7.97 -10.70
N PHE A 198 6.81 -7.37 -11.66
CA PHE A 198 5.40 -7.62 -11.90
C PHE A 198 5.22 -9.06 -12.44
N ASN A 199 4.83 -9.99 -11.56
CA ASN A 199 4.47 -11.35 -11.94
C ASN A 199 3.01 -11.42 -12.45
N GLY A 200 2.68 -10.55 -13.41
CA GLY A 200 1.42 -10.63 -14.12
C GLY A 200 1.33 -11.95 -14.89
N ASN A 201 0.13 -12.55 -14.90
CA ASN A 201 -0.12 -13.73 -15.71
C ASN A 201 0.11 -13.35 -17.18
N ILE A 202 1.12 -13.94 -17.85
CA ILE A 202 1.49 -13.66 -19.26
C ILE A 202 0.27 -13.67 -20.20
N LYS A 203 -0.79 -14.41 -19.85
CA LYS A 203 -2.08 -14.43 -20.56
C LYS A 203 -2.78 -13.06 -20.65
N GLU A 204 -2.76 -12.24 -19.60
CA GLU A 204 -3.35 -10.89 -19.65
C GLU A 204 -2.55 -9.95 -20.56
N PHE A 205 -1.24 -10.12 -20.63
CA PHE A 205 -0.37 -9.31 -21.48
C PHE A 205 -0.52 -9.67 -22.97
N ILE A 206 -0.74 -10.96 -23.28
CA ILE A 206 -0.99 -11.44 -24.65
C ILE A 206 -2.37 -11.01 -25.14
N MET A 207 -3.40 -11.02 -24.30
CA MET A 207 -4.75 -10.56 -24.69
C MET A 207 -4.83 -9.05 -24.99
N ARG A 208 -3.93 -8.23 -24.43
CA ARG A 208 -3.85 -6.79 -24.72
C ARG A 208 -3.12 -6.44 -26.04
N ARG A 209 -2.53 -7.43 -26.74
CA ARG A 209 -1.68 -7.21 -27.93
C ARG A 209 -2.31 -7.60 -29.27
N SER A 210 -3.58 -8.01 -29.33
CA SER A 210 -4.25 -8.25 -30.61
C SER A 210 -5.15 -7.06 -30.98
N PRO A 211 -4.67 -6.06 -31.74
CA PRO A 211 -5.57 -5.21 -32.50
C PRO A 211 -6.20 -6.07 -33.60
N GLY A 212 -7.50 -5.95 -33.78
CA GLY A 212 -8.28 -6.82 -34.65
C GLY A 212 -7.72 -6.94 -36.07
N LEU A 213 -7.73 -8.16 -36.59
CA LEU A 213 -7.93 -8.39 -38.01
C LEU A 213 -9.28 -9.08 -38.21
N CYS A 214 -10.15 -8.38 -38.90
CA CYS A 214 -11.42 -8.88 -39.42
C CYS A 214 -11.16 -9.70 -40.70
N LEU A 215 -11.98 -10.75 -40.90
CA LEU A 215 -12.20 -11.55 -42.14
C LEU A 215 -11.01 -12.44 -42.58
N VAL A 216 -11.19 -13.69 -43.01
CA VAL A 216 -12.09 -14.18 -44.06
C VAL A 216 -12.51 -15.64 -43.78
N ALA A 217 -13.75 -15.97 -44.14
CA ALA A 217 -14.32 -17.31 -44.17
C ALA A 217 -13.63 -18.23 -45.20
N THR A 218 -13.47 -19.51 -44.87
CA THR A 218 -13.78 -20.60 -45.81
C THR A 218 -14.10 -21.87 -45.02
N LYS A 219 -15.34 -22.35 -45.17
CA LYS A 219 -15.68 -23.75 -45.02
C LYS A 219 -15.01 -24.52 -46.16
N ASN A 220 -14.46 -25.69 -45.84
CA ASN A 220 -14.57 -26.92 -46.63
C ASN A 220 -14.53 -28.09 -45.66
#